data_AF-A0A7C7UVG1-F1
#
_entry.id   AF-A0A7C7UVG1-F1
#
_cell.length_a   1.000
_cell.length_b   1.000
_cell.length_c   1.000
_cell.angle_alpha   90.00
_cell.angle_beta   90.00
_cell.angle_gamma   90.00
#
_symmetry.space_group_name_H-M   'P 1'
#
loop_
_entity.id
_entity.type
_entity.pdbx_description
1 polymer ?
#
loop_
_entity_poly.entity_id
_entity_poly.type
_entity_poly.pdbx_seq_one_letter_code
_entity_poly.pdbx_strand_id
1 'polypeptide(L)' 'MNEQEFAALAARGYNRIPLTREVLADLDTPLSTYLKLANGPYSYLFESVHGGEKWGRYSIIGLPCRTVIRIRDREVQVR' A
#
# COMPACT_ATOMS: atom_id res chain seq x y z
N MET A 1 -5.96 -11.41 11.34
CA MET A 1 -4.85 -11.91 12.17
C MET A 1 -5.11 -11.50 13.61
N ASN A 2 -5.07 -12.46 14.53
CA ASN A 2 -5.16 -12.17 15.97
C ASN A 2 -3.75 -12.01 16.57
N GLU A 3 -3.69 -11.57 17.82
CA GLU A 3 -2.43 -11.30 18.54
C GLU A 3 -1.53 -12.54 18.65
N GLN A 4 -2.11 -13.72 18.89
CA GLN A 4 -1.37 -14.97 19.04
C GLN A 4 -0.69 -15.39 17.73
N GLU A 5 -1.41 -15.28 16.61
CA GLU A 5 -0.88 -15.54 15.26
C GLU A 5 0.27 -14.58 14.91
N PHE A 6 0.12 -13.30 15.25
CA PHE A 6 1.19 -12.31 15.04
C PHE A 6 2.43 -12.64 15.87
N ALA A 7 2.26 -12.96 17.16
CA ALA A 7 3.35 -13.32 18.06
C ALA A 7 4.08 -14.59 17.59
N ALA A 8 3.34 -15.59 17.10
CA ALA A 8 3.93 -16.80 16.56
C ALA A 8 4.78 -16.53 15.30
N LEU A 9 4.34 -15.64 14.40
CA LEU A 9 5.12 -15.22 13.24
C LEU A 9 6.37 -14.43 13.67
N ALA A 10 6.25 -13.54 14.65
CA ALA A 10 7.40 -12.80 15.17
C ALA A 10 8.44 -13.74 15.80
N ALA A 11 8.01 -14.74 16.57
CA ALA A 11 8.89 -15.75 17.18
C ALA A 11 9.62 -16.61 16.13
N ARG A 12 9.04 -16.77 14.94
CA ARG A 12 9.68 -17.43 13.78
C ARG A 12 10.71 -16.55 13.06
N GLY A 13 10.90 -15.30 13.48
CA GLY A 13 11.89 -14.37 12.94
C GLY A 13 11.42 -13.49 11.79
N TYR A 14 10.11 -13.46 11.49
CA TYR A 14 9.59 -12.54 10.47
C TYR A 14 9.62 -11.09 10.98
N ASN A 15 10.24 -10.18 10.22
CA ASN A 15 10.40 -8.76 10.57
C ASN A 15 9.39 -7.83 9.87
N ARG A 16 8.55 -8.37 8.97
CA ARG A 16 7.48 -7.66 8.26
C ARG A 16 6.24 -8.56 8.18
N ILE A 17 5.31 -8.36 9.12
CA ILE A 17 4.08 -9.15 9.21
C ILE A 17 2.91 -8.22 8.88
N PRO A 18 2.17 -8.45 7.78
CA PRO A 18 1.05 -7.59 7.41
C PRO A 18 -0.15 -7.84 8.31
N LEU A 19 -0.70 -6.77 8.88
CA LEU A 19 -2.02 -6.78 9.51
C LEU A 19 -3.04 -6.32 8.49
N THR A 20 -3.96 -7.20 8.14
CA THR A 20 -4.97 -6.95 7.12
C THR A 20 -6.37 -7.00 7.71
N ARG A 21 -7.25 -6.20 7.13
CA ARG A 21 -8.70 -6.26 7.34
C ARG A 21 -9.38 -5.99 6.01
N GLU A 22 -10.42 -6.75 5.73
CA GLU A 22 -11.30 -6.52 4.60
C GLU A 22 -12.50 -5.68 5.03
N VAL A 23 -12.90 -4.74 4.18
CA VAL A 23 -14.01 -3.83 4.39
C VAL A 23 -14.83 -3.74 3.11
N LEU A 24 -16.15 -3.53 3.23
CA LEU A 24 -17.00 -3.27 2.09
C LEU A 24 -16.74 -1.85 1.56
N ALA A 25 -16.60 -1.73 0.25
CA ALA A 25 -16.28 -0.48 -0.43
C ALA A 25 -17.05 -0.36 -1.75
N ASP A 26 -18.23 -0.96 -1.84
CA ASP A 26 -19.01 -1.13 -3.08
C ASP A 26 -19.44 0.20 -3.72
N LEU A 27 -19.45 1.29 -2.94
CA LEU A 27 -19.76 2.64 -3.40
C LEU A 27 -18.51 3.46 -3.77
N ASP A 28 -17.33 2.87 -3.62
CA ASP A 28 -16.07 3.51 -3.90
C ASP A 28 -15.40 2.89 -5.12
N THR A 29 -14.84 3.77 -5.95
CA THR A 29 -13.88 3.39 -7.00
C THR A 29 -12.46 3.45 -6.42
N PRO A 30 -11.46 2.87 -7.08
CA PRO A 30 -10.07 3.05 -6.67
C PRO A 30 -9.67 4.52 -6.53
N LEU A 31 -10.09 5.37 -7.48
CA LEU A 31 -9.82 6.80 -7.42
C LEU A 31 -10.51 7.49 -6.24
N SER A 32 -11.80 7.24 -6.00
CA SER A 32 -12.49 7.85 -4.85
C SER A 32 -11.90 7.38 -3.53
N THR A 33 -11.48 6.11 -3.44
CA THR A 33 -10.77 5.56 -2.28
C THR A 33 -9.43 6.25 -2.06
N TYR A 34 -8.63 6.44 -3.12
CA TYR A 34 -7.35 7.15 -3.03
C TYR A 34 -7.54 8.58 -2.51
N LEU A 35 -8.53 9.29 -3.03
CA LEU A 35 -8.84 10.66 -2.61
C LEU A 35 -9.22 10.75 -1.13
N LYS A 36 -9.93 9.75 -0.60
CA LYS A 36 -10.33 9.67 0.81
C LYS A 36 -9.17 9.30 1.75
N LEU A 37 -8.27 8.40 1.33
CA LEU A 37 -7.30 7.77 2.23
C LEU A 37 -5.88 8.35 2.13
N ALA A 38 -5.47 8.82 0.95
CA ALA A 38 -4.05 8.93 0.64
C ALA A 38 -3.64 10.23 -0.07
N ASN A 39 -4.56 11.08 -0.52
CA ASN A 39 -4.31 12.28 -1.32
C ASN A 39 -3.34 13.29 -0.66
N GLY A 40 -2.03 13.09 -0.84
CA GLY A 40 -0.97 13.81 -0.14
C GLY A 40 0.42 13.39 -0.60
N PRO A 41 1.49 14.01 -0.09
CA PRO A 41 2.86 13.73 -0.55
C PRO A 41 3.25 12.26 -0.36
N TYR A 42 3.96 11.72 -1.35
CA TYR A 42 4.50 10.35 -1.33
C TYR A 42 3.46 9.23 -1.21
N SER A 43 2.19 9.53 -1.51
CA SER A 43 1.19 8.51 -1.78
C SER A 43 1.12 8.17 -3.26
N TYR A 44 0.46 7.06 -3.59
CA TYR A 44 0.29 6.64 -4.96
C TYR A 44 -0.99 5.83 -5.16
N LEU A 45 -1.48 5.82 -6.39
CA LEU A 45 -2.51 4.93 -6.89
C LEU A 45 -1.94 4.22 -8.12
N PHE A 46 -1.85 2.90 -8.06
CA PHE A 46 -1.51 2.07 -9.20
C PHE A 46 -2.74 1.32 -9.68
N GLU A 47 -3.10 1.54 -10.93
CA GLU A 47 -4.16 0.82 -11.63
C GLU A 47 -3.55 0.07 -12.81
N SER A 48 -4.04 -1.15 -13.05
CA SER A 48 -3.60 -1.96 -14.18
C SER A 48 -4.68 -1.94 -15.27
N VAL A 49 -4.26 -1.80 -16.53
CA VAL A 49 -5.14 -1.92 -17.69
C VAL A 49 -4.58 -3.01 -18.59
N HIS A 50 -5.40 -4.01 -18.91
CA HIS A 50 -5.01 -5.09 -19.81
C HIS A 50 -5.77 -4.94 -21.13
N GLY A 51 -5.03 -4.79 -22.24
CA GLY A 51 -5.62 -4.70 -23.59
C GLY A 51 -6.46 -3.45 -23.86
N GLY A 52 -6.23 -2.35 -23.14
CA GLY A 52 -6.88 -1.05 -23.36
C GLY A 52 -8.31 -0.92 -22.82
N GLU A 53 -9.06 -2.02 -22.71
CA GLU A 53 -10.49 -1.97 -22.38
C GLU A 53 -10.88 -2.68 -21.06
N LYS A 54 -10.01 -3.54 -20.51
CA LYS A 54 -10.28 -4.22 -19.25
C LYS A 54 -9.39 -3.68 -18.14
N TRP A 55 -10.03 -3.07 -17.14
CA TRP A 55 -9.37 -2.76 -15.87
C TRP A 55 -8.95 -4.07 -15.20
N GLY A 56 -7.73 -4.11 -14.68
CA GLY A 56 -7.23 -5.24 -13.94
C GLY A 56 -8.02 -5.44 -12.65
N ARG A 57 -7.95 -6.67 -12.11
CA ARG A 57 -8.73 -7.08 -10.93
C ARG A 57 -8.42 -6.27 -9.67
N TYR A 58 -7.25 -5.64 -9.61
CA TYR A 58 -6.77 -4.95 -8.42
C TYR A 58 -6.22 -3.56 -8.76
N SER A 59 -6.48 -2.63 -7.86
CA SER A 59 -5.77 -1.35 -7.74
C SER A 59 -5.02 -1.33 -6.41
N ILE A 60 -3.86 -0.68 -6.39
CA ILE A 60 -3.01 -0.60 -5.19
C ILE A 60 -2.89 0.87 -4.79
N ILE A 61 -3.31 1.17 -3.56
CA ILE A 61 -3.17 2.50 -2.97
C ILE A 61 -2.06 2.47 -1.93
N GLY A 62 -1.02 3.28 -2.16
CA GLY A 62 0.01 3.57 -1.19
C GLY A 62 -0.36 4.78 -0.37
N LEU A 63 -0.45 4.62 0.95
CA LEU A 63 -0.65 5.74 1.88
C LEU A 63 0.63 6.59 1.98
N PRO A 64 0.53 7.86 2.44
CA PRO A 64 1.69 8.70 2.69
C PRO A 64 2.75 7.98 3.52
N CYS A 65 3.93 7.82 2.95
CA CYS A 65 5.03 7.10 3.58
C CYS A 65 5.81 8.04 4.52
N ARG A 66 6.06 7.57 5.75
CA ARG A 66 6.91 8.29 6.72
C ARG A 66 8.39 8.30 6.34
N THR A 67 8.84 7.26 5.65
CA THR A 67 10.23 7.12 5.23
C THR A 67 10.31 7.20 3.71
N VAL A 68 11.12 8.13 3.20
CA VAL A 68 11.35 8.37 1.78
C VAL A 68 12.85 8.26 1.50
N ILE A 69 13.22 7.28 0.69
CA ILE A 69 14.58 7.13 0.20
C ILE A 69 14.68 7.86 -1.15
N ARG A 70 15.60 8.81 -1.27
CA ARG A 70 15.93 9.50 -2.53
C ARG A 70 17.38 9.25 -2.87
N ILE A 71 17.64 9.01 -4.14
CA ILE A 71 19.00 8.79 -4.66
C ILE A 71 19.23 9.85 -5.73
N ARG A 72 20.33 10.60 -5.59
CA ARG A 72 20.79 11.57 -6.59
C ARG A 72 22.29 11.39 -6.77
N ASP A 73 22.72 11.19 -8.02
CA ASP A 73 24.11 10.89 -8.36
C ASP A 73 24.67 9.70 -7.54
N ARG A 74 25.57 9.95 -6.59
CA ARG A 74 26.13 8.95 -5.67
C ARG A 74 25.68 9.16 -4.21
N GLU A 75 24.70 10.03 -3.98
CA GLU A 75 24.18 10.35 -2.65
C GLU A 75 22.83 9.66 -2.41
N VAL A 76 22.69 9.03 -1.23
CA VAL A 76 21.45 8.42 -0.75
C VAL A 76 20.94 9.23 0.44
N GLN A 77 19.73 9.78 0.34
CA GLN A 77 19.06 10.50 1.42
C GLN A 77 17.85 9.70 1.91
N VAL A 78 17.78 9.46 3.21
CA VAL A 78 16.62 8.85 3.87
C VAL A 78 15.98 9.92 4.73
N ARG A 79 14.72 10.29 4.44
CA ARG A 79 13.92 11.23 5.23
C ARG A 79 12.74 10.52 5.85
#